data_AF-A0A6V7JY71-F1
#
_entry.id   AF-A0A6V7JY71-F1
#
_cell.length_a   1.000
_cell.length_b   1.000
_cell.length_c   1.000
_cell.angle_alpha   90.00
_cell.angle_beta   90.00
_cell.angle_gamma   90.00
#
_symmetry.space_group_name_H-M   'P 1'
#
loop_
_entity.id
_entity.type
_entity.pdbx_description
1 polymer ?
#
loop_
_entity_poly.entity_id
_entity_poly.type
_entity_poly.pdbx_seq_one_letter_code
_entity_poly.pdbx_strand_id
1 'polypeptide(L)' 'TRELNVGDVNLLHEILKEAHNGTYNLHQLAGRVTRNCEDYVERCRWNGVTRTCEDIVLPRWTPDGLCCTFNYARWSDKFL' A
#
# COMPACT_ATOMS: atom_id res chain seq x y z
N THR A 1 8.66 16.96 9.63
CA THR A 1 8.57 16.14 8.40
C THR A 1 9.88 15.39 8.29
N ARG A 2 9.88 14.07 8.07
CA ARG A 2 11.14 13.33 7.91
C ARG A 2 11.72 13.71 6.54
N GLU A 3 12.84 14.42 6.51
CA GLU A 3 13.54 14.73 5.26
C GLU A 3 14.16 13.45 4.71
N LEU A 4 13.93 13.19 3.42
CA LEU A 4 14.56 12.09 2.72
C LEU A 4 15.95 12.53 2.25
N ASN A 5 16.95 11.68 2.46
CA ASN A 5 18.27 11.90 1.90
C ASN A 5 18.24 11.63 0.39
N VAL A 6 18.58 12.64 -0.40
CA VAL A 6 18.56 12.56 -1.88
C VAL A 6 19.53 11.49 -2.41
N GLY A 7 20.67 11.29 -1.75
CA GLY A 7 21.64 10.25 -2.09
C GLY A 7 21.05 8.85 -1.95
N ASP A 8 20.34 8.58 -0.84
CA ASP A 8 19.70 7.29 -0.60
C ASP A 8 18.59 7.01 -1.63
N VAL A 9 17.81 8.03 -2.00
CA VAL A 9 16.75 7.92 -3.01
C VAL A 9 17.32 7.62 -4.40
N ASN A 10 18.42 8.28 -4.76
CA ASN A 10 19.10 8.03 -6.04
C ASN A 10 19.70 6.61 -6.09
N LEU A 11 20.34 6.17 -5.00
CA LEU A 11 20.86 4.80 -4.90
C LEU A 11 19.73 3.77 -5.05
N LEU A 12 18.60 3.99 -4.37
CA LEU A 12 17.43 3.12 -4.50
C LEU A 12 16.90 3.10 -5.95
N HIS A 13 16.85 4.25 -6.62
CA HIS A 13 16.42 4.32 -8.02
C HIS A 13 17.28 3.44 -8.94
N GLU A 14 18.60 3.52 -8.83
CA GLU A 14 19.52 2.72 -9.66
C GLU A 14 19.40 1.22 -9.39
N ILE A 15 19.29 0.81 -8.12
CA ILE A 15 19.08 -0.59 -7.74
C ILE A 15 17.79 -1.14 -8.38
N LEU A 16 16.69 -0.39 -8.28
CA LEU A 16 15.40 -0.82 -8.84
C LEU A 16 15.42 -0.85 -10.37
N LYS A 17 16.14 0.07 -10.98
CA LYS A 17 16.31 0.13 -12.43
C LYS A 17 17.10 -1.06 -12.96
N GLU A 18 18.21 -1.42 -12.29
CA GLU A 18 19.02 -2.59 -12.62
C GLU A 18 18.19 -3.89 -12.48
N ALA A 19 17.49 -4.05 -11.36
CA ALA A 19 16.66 -5.22 -11.08
C ALA A 19 15.49 -5.41 -12.08
N HIS A 20 15.11 -4.36 -12.80
CA HIS A 20 13.98 -4.36 -13.74
C HIS A 20 14.39 -4.01 -15.18
N ASN A 21 15.63 -4.32 -15.58
CA ASN A 21 16.12 -4.17 -16.96
C ASN A 21 15.92 -2.75 -17.54
N GLY A 22 16.16 -1.72 -16.73
CA GLY A 22 16.23 -0.33 -17.17
C GLY A 22 14.98 0.52 -16.91
N THR A 23 13.82 -0.06 -16.61
CA THR A 23 12.61 0.71 -16.24
C THR A 23 11.73 -0.06 -15.25
N TYR A 24 11.05 0.64 -14.35
CA TYR A 24 10.09 0.04 -13.43
C TYR A 24 8.89 0.94 -13.20
N ASN A 25 7.74 0.34 -12.88
CA ASN A 25 6.55 1.05 -12.46
C ASN A 25 6.44 0.98 -10.94
N LEU A 26 6.55 2.14 -10.27
CA LEU A 26 6.54 2.21 -8.80
C LEU A 26 5.23 1.65 -8.21
N HIS A 27 4.09 1.87 -8.86
CA HIS A 27 2.80 1.38 -8.36
C HIS A 27 2.71 -0.15 -8.41
N GLN A 28 3.16 -0.77 -9.50
CA GLN A 28 3.23 -2.24 -9.62
C GLN A 28 4.28 -2.85 -8.69
N LEU A 29 5.38 -2.13 -8.45
CA LEU A 29 6.44 -2.60 -7.55
C LEU A 29 5.97 -2.55 -6.09
N ALA A 30 5.45 -1.41 -5.63
CA ALA A 30 4.91 -1.28 -4.27
C ALA A 30 3.80 -2.30 -4.01
N GLY A 31 2.90 -2.55 -4.97
CA GLY A 31 1.90 -3.62 -4.85
C GLY A 31 2.48 -5.04 -4.71
N ARG A 32 3.74 -5.28 -5.09
CA ARG A 32 4.43 -6.58 -4.94
C ARG A 32 5.28 -6.68 -3.67
N VAL A 33 5.81 -5.57 -3.16
CA VAL A 33 6.70 -5.56 -1.98
C VAL A 33 5.98 -5.22 -0.68
N THR A 34 4.83 -4.56 -0.76
CA THR A 34 3.95 -4.32 0.40
C THR A 34 3.26 -5.63 0.75
N ARG A 35 3.19 -5.96 2.05
CA ARG A 35 2.40 -7.11 2.51
C ARG A 35 0.91 -6.86 2.28
N ASN A 36 0.15 -7.94 2.19
CA ASN A 36 -1.30 -7.81 2.11
C ASN A 36 -1.87 -7.27 3.43
N CYS A 37 -3.07 -6.69 3.38
CA CYS A 37 -3.63 -5.98 4.52
C CYS A 37 -4.07 -6.90 5.65
N GLU A 38 -4.58 -8.09 5.30
CA GLU A 38 -4.93 -9.15 6.22
C GLU A 38 -3.74 -9.64 7.06
N ASP A 39 -2.51 -9.58 6.53
CA ASP A 39 -1.31 -10.03 7.25
C ASP A 39 -0.96 -9.13 8.44
N TYR A 40 -1.48 -7.90 8.47
CA TYR A 40 -1.25 -6.96 9.58
C TYR A 40 -2.26 -7.12 10.73
N VAL A 41 -3.33 -7.90 10.53
CA VAL A 41 -4.46 -7.98 11.46
C VAL A 41 -4.86 -9.42 11.75
N GLU A 42 -4.85 -9.80 13.03
CA GLU A 42 -5.18 -11.18 13.41
C GLU A 42 -6.68 -11.44 13.51
N ARG A 43 -7.48 -10.42 13.84
CA ARG A 43 -8.92 -10.55 14.11
C ARG A 43 -9.71 -9.32 13.66
N CYS A 44 -10.75 -9.56 12.87
CA CYS A 44 -11.63 -8.51 12.35
C CYS A 44 -13.07 -8.70 12.82
N ARG A 45 -13.61 -7.66 13.48
CA ARG A 45 -15.00 -7.62 13.95
C ARG A 45 -15.60 -6.26 13.64
N TRP A 46 -16.70 -6.25 12.90
CA TRP A 46 -17.41 -5.02 12.55
C TRP A 46 -18.89 -5.14 12.88
N ASN A 47 -19.44 -4.10 13.53
CA ASN A 47 -20.81 -4.06 14.00
C ASN A 47 -21.22 -5.32 14.78
N GLY A 48 -20.34 -5.79 15.66
CA GLY A 48 -20.57 -7.01 16.46
C GLY A 48 -20.40 -8.33 15.70
N VAL A 49 -20.20 -8.32 14.38
CA VAL A 49 -20.07 -9.51 13.53
C VAL A 49 -18.60 -9.75 13.17
N THR A 50 -18.11 -10.96 13.39
CA THR A 50 -16.78 -11.38 12.90
C THR A 50 -16.79 -11.45 11.38
N ARG A 51 -15.76 -10.89 10.74
CA ARG A 51 -15.58 -10.86 9.29
C ARG A 51 -14.18 -11.35 8.95
N THR A 52 -13.99 -11.84 7.72
CA THR A 52 -12.67 -11.95 7.11
C THR A 52 -12.04 -10.55 7.03
N CYS A 53 -10.76 -10.44 7.32
CA CYS A 53 -10.09 -9.13 7.35
C CYS A 53 -9.95 -8.54 5.95
N GLU A 54 -9.79 -9.41 4.96
CA GLU A 54 -9.77 -9.15 3.53
C GLU A 54 -11.04 -8.42 3.05
N ASP A 55 -12.18 -8.65 3.70
CA ASP A 55 -13.46 -8.05 3.32
C ASP A 55 -13.59 -6.58 3.76
N ILE A 56 -12.92 -6.20 4.85
CA ILE A 56 -13.18 -4.91 5.51
C ILE A 56 -11.94 -4.03 5.66
N VAL A 57 -10.75 -4.60 5.50
CA VAL A 57 -9.47 -3.87 5.48
C VAL A 57 -8.90 -3.94 4.08
N LEU A 58 -8.96 -2.83 3.36
CA LEU A 58 -8.61 -2.76 1.95
C LEU A 58 -7.34 -1.93 1.72
N PRO A 59 -6.50 -2.32 0.74
CA PRO A 59 -5.34 -1.54 0.36
C PRO A 59 -5.74 -0.23 -0.32
N ARG A 60 -5.02 0.86 -0.01
CA ARG A 60 -5.28 2.20 -0.51
C ARG A 60 -4.01 3.00 -0.75
N TRP A 61 -3.94 3.65 -1.90
CA TRP A 61 -2.90 4.64 -2.17
C TRP A 61 -3.13 5.95 -1.42
N THR A 62 -2.06 6.39 -0.76
CA THR A 62 -1.94 7.62 0.00
C THR A 62 -0.62 8.32 -0.36
N PRO A 63 -0.41 9.58 0.07
CA PRO A 63 0.90 10.24 -0.07
C PRO A 63 2.06 9.49 0.58
N ASP A 64 1.78 8.67 1.60
CA ASP A 64 2.78 7.86 2.31
C ASP A 64 3.01 6.48 1.67
N GLY A 65 2.27 6.15 0.60
CA GLY A 65 2.36 4.88 -0.12
C GLY A 65 1.09 4.04 -0.08
N LEU A 66 1.24 2.74 -0.28
CA LEU A 66 0.15 1.76 -0.23
C LEU A 66 -0.11 1.38 1.24
N CYS A 67 -1.24 1.84 1.78
CA CYS A 67 -1.64 1.64 3.17
C CYS A 67 -2.89 0.78 3.27
N CYS A 68 -3.19 0.25 4.45
CA CYS A 68 -4.40 -0.52 4.73
C CYS A 68 -5.45 0.35 5.42
N THR A 69 -6.68 0.31 4.93
CA THR A 69 -7.77 1.19 5.40
C THR A 69 -9.01 0.39 5.75
N PHE A 70 -9.66 0.76 6.85
CA PHE A 70 -10.93 0.20 7.28
C PHE A 70 -12.02 1.27 7.15
N ASN A 71 -13.16 0.92 6.53
CA ASN A 71 -14.34 1.78 6.38
C ASN A 71 -14.02 3.20 5.87
N TYR A 72 -13.16 3.28 4.84
CA TYR A 72 -12.70 4.54 4.29
C TYR A 72 -13.24 4.71 2.87
N ALA A 73 -14.15 5.67 2.70
CA ALA A 73 -14.81 5.99 1.44
C ALA A 73 -14.25 7.29 0.86
N ARG A 74 -13.89 7.30 -0.44
CA ARG A 74 -13.61 8.51 -1.20
C ARG A 74 -14.68 8.73 -2.27
N TRP A 75 -14.87 9.99 -2.65
CA TRP A 75 -15.73 10.38 -3.78
C TRP A 75 -15.39 9.63 -5.09
N SER A 76 -14.12 9.26 -5.28
CA SER A 76 -13.64 8.52 -6.43
C SER A 76 -14.09 7.07 -6.50
N ASP A 77 -14.56 6.49 -5.39
CA ASP A 77 -14.78 5.05 -5.26
C ASP A 77 -16.11 4.59 -5.86
N LYS A 78 -16.81 5.50 -6.57
CA LYS A 78 -18.03 5.22 -7.34
C LYS A 78 -19.05 4.39 -6.54
N PHE A 79 -19.38 4.85 -5.34
CA PHE A 79 -20.47 4.28 -4.53
C PHE A 79 -21.88 4.67 -5.03
N LEU A 80 -21.97 5.25 -6.24
CA LEU A 80 -23.20 5.66 -6.93
C LEU A 80 -23.45 4.76 -8.13
#